data_AF-A0A3P3VX98-F1
#
_entry.id   AF-A0A3P3VX98-F1
#
_cell.length_a   1.000
_cell.length_b   1.000
_cell.length_c   1.000
_cell.angle_alpha   90.00
_cell.angle_beta   90.00
_cell.angle_gamma   90.00
#
_symmetry.space_group_name_H-M   'P 1'
#
loop_
_entity.id
_entity.type
_entity.pdbx_description
1 polymer ?
#
loop_
_entity_poly.entity_id
_entity_poly.type
_entity_poly.pdbx_seq_one_letter_code
_entity_poly.pdbx_strand_id
1 'polypeptide(L)'
;MLGWPGLDCQEPCAYACRFIAPEVPTPVDNFNFTTTMRGYSREEVDEAIAQLRRREHEALQGRDEARREAEKQRDRVLQLERELGESDSPTYAGLGTKLAGTLATAEEQAARLVSDAKREADAILAEAQQDALKVREDANDYAERVTSEADLSARRIASEAQSTADQLVENAQQEAELTRLNQEREIDSVKDQITAELREKRHATDREIAALRASTNEDLARARQTHEQELADALAALTEQQRVFEAERLDITRQLAEDREKFEREIVERRADLERDMGERRTEQEQALGLASTKFDRETNDAREALNAEVARRRSELETELAAARAQHERDITSAREAAEREVAELRATTEIELAELRGSEDRDLTSTRQRVSAELAELRERTLRELAEARSGQEVELTAKRNEFEQQLVSAGRNAEAAAKRMIDEATEQLADLNQRSEQVRRESGRVAADARKRAQETIQAAERQAANLLENSNRQARERARELEDRARNETAQAERRLVEIRDERDQIAGYLEQMRTVFQQLNLPAPAFTEPSAATASSDAEESDATASEAIEADASDATTRNGVAAQDDADEQLVSDDEGAVDGGAAEERAKA
;
A
#
# COMPACT_ATOMS: atom_id res chain seq x y z
N MET A 1 -99.98 72.05 -85.76
CA MET A 1 -99.83 71.83 -87.21
C MET A 1 -99.61 70.33 -87.39
N LEU A 2 -100.65 69.50 -87.50
CA LEU A 2 -101.51 69.27 -88.67
C LEU A 2 -100.69 68.92 -89.93
N GLY A 3 -100.84 67.70 -90.44
CA GLY A 3 -100.39 67.32 -91.79
C GLY A 3 -100.08 65.83 -92.01
N TRP A 4 -101.08 64.95 -91.94
CA TRP A 4 -101.20 63.77 -92.84
C TRP A 4 -101.44 64.28 -94.29
N PRO A 5 -101.33 63.51 -95.41
CA PRO A 5 -101.72 62.10 -95.60
C PRO A 5 -100.96 61.29 -96.72
N GLY A 6 -101.41 60.06 -97.02
CA GLY A 6 -101.18 59.39 -98.32
C GLY A 6 -100.75 57.92 -98.21
N LEU A 7 -101.67 56.95 -98.24
CA LEU A 7 -102.08 56.19 -99.45
C LEU A 7 -100.98 55.20 -99.92
N ASP A 8 -101.14 53.91 -99.66
CA ASP A 8 -101.70 52.99 -100.65
C ASP A 8 -101.76 51.54 -100.15
N CYS A 9 -102.98 51.00 -100.23
CA CYS A 9 -103.28 49.57 -100.17
C CYS A 9 -103.02 48.97 -101.55
N GLN A 10 -102.23 47.90 -101.64
CA GLN A 10 -102.48 46.87 -102.66
C GLN A 10 -101.84 45.55 -102.25
N GLU A 11 -102.66 44.60 -101.79
CA GLU A 11 -102.36 43.17 -101.81
C GLU A 11 -102.10 42.71 -103.27
N PRO A 12 -101.52 41.51 -103.43
CA PRO A 12 -102.44 40.41 -103.71
C PRO A 12 -102.27 39.22 -102.76
N CYS A 13 -103.41 38.88 -102.16
CA CYS A 13 -103.79 37.55 -101.74
C CYS A 13 -103.41 36.46 -102.77
N ALA A 14 -102.85 35.37 -102.28
CA ALA A 14 -103.10 34.01 -102.79
C ALA A 14 -103.00 33.04 -101.61
N TYR A 15 -104.13 32.83 -100.91
CA TYR A 15 -104.91 31.58 -100.95
C TYR A 15 -104.10 30.33 -100.54
N ALA A 16 -104.18 29.88 -99.28
CA ALA A 16 -105.26 29.07 -98.71
C ALA A 16 -104.85 27.60 -98.62
N CYS A 17 -104.67 27.09 -97.40
CA CYS A 17 -105.64 26.12 -96.88
C CYS A 17 -105.52 26.02 -95.36
N ARG A 18 -106.56 26.54 -94.71
CA ARG A 18 -106.80 26.52 -93.29
C ARG A 18 -107.50 25.19 -92.98
N PHE A 19 -106.84 24.28 -92.29
CA PHE A 19 -107.54 23.20 -91.60
C PHE A 19 -107.72 23.60 -90.14
N ILE A 20 -108.77 24.39 -89.91
CA ILE A 20 -109.49 24.34 -88.62
C ILE A 20 -110.22 23.00 -88.65
N ALA A 21 -109.80 22.06 -87.81
CA ALA A 21 -110.66 20.98 -87.35
C ALA A 21 -110.92 21.23 -85.85
N PRO A 22 -112.18 21.14 -85.43
CA PRO A 22 -112.70 21.79 -84.22
C PRO A 22 -112.15 21.14 -82.94
N GLU A 23 -111.82 21.98 -81.96
CA GLU A 23 -111.88 21.58 -80.55
C GLU A 23 -113.33 21.14 -80.28
N VAL A 24 -113.56 19.83 -80.33
CA VAL A 24 -114.76 19.25 -79.75
C VAL A 24 -114.44 19.04 -78.27
N PRO A 25 -115.09 19.78 -77.36
CA PRO A 25 -115.00 19.45 -75.95
C PRO A 25 -115.87 18.20 -75.73
N THR A 26 -115.28 17.09 -75.30
CA THR A 26 -116.04 15.95 -74.76
C THR A 26 -115.84 15.82 -73.26
N PRO A 27 -116.54 16.65 -72.45
CA PRO A 27 -116.77 16.36 -71.05
C PRO A 27 -117.96 15.37 -70.97
N VAL A 28 -117.69 14.07 -70.91
CA VAL A 28 -118.72 13.06 -70.59
C VAL A 28 -118.36 12.18 -69.40
N ASP A 29 -117.31 12.52 -68.66
CA ASP A 29 -116.85 11.72 -67.52
C ASP A 29 -117.75 11.85 -66.27
N ASN A 30 -118.79 12.68 -66.29
CA ASN A 30 -119.69 12.84 -65.13
C ASN A 30 -121.16 13.17 -65.50
N PHE A 31 -121.75 12.44 -66.46
CA PHE A 31 -123.21 12.49 -66.66
C PHE A 31 -123.88 11.29 -65.99
N ASN A 32 -124.51 11.50 -64.84
CA ASN A 32 -125.33 10.49 -64.16
C ASN A 32 -126.78 10.56 -64.69
N PHE A 33 -127.26 9.49 -65.33
CA PHE A 33 -128.65 9.39 -65.76
C PHE A 33 -129.59 9.23 -64.54
N THR A 34 -130.76 9.87 -64.55
CA THR A 34 -131.76 9.77 -63.46
C THR A 34 -132.61 8.50 -63.59
N THR A 35 -132.76 7.72 -62.51
CA THR A 35 -133.50 6.44 -62.51
C THR A 35 -135.01 6.62 -62.29
N THR A 36 -135.86 6.04 -63.14
CA THR A 36 -137.33 5.98 -62.98
C THR A 36 -137.83 4.52 -62.94
N MET A 37 -138.99 4.26 -62.32
CA MET A 37 -139.48 2.89 -62.00
C MET A 37 -139.74 1.96 -63.20
N ARG A 38 -139.72 2.46 -64.43
CA ARG A 38 -139.65 1.67 -65.67
C ARG A 38 -138.67 2.38 -66.62
N GLY A 39 -137.39 2.03 -66.51
CA GLY A 39 -136.30 2.55 -67.34
C GLY A 39 -135.40 1.42 -67.84
N TYR A 40 -134.49 1.74 -68.77
CA TYR A 40 -133.49 0.81 -69.28
C TYR A 40 -132.57 0.32 -68.15
N SER A 41 -132.15 -0.95 -68.21
CA SER A 41 -131.23 -1.52 -67.23
C SER A 41 -129.94 -0.71 -67.21
N ARG A 42 -129.54 -0.26 -66.01
CA ARG A 42 -128.31 0.51 -65.83
C ARG A 42 -127.10 -0.27 -66.35
N GLU A 43 -127.06 -1.57 -66.13
CA GLU A 43 -125.95 -2.44 -66.55
C GLU A 43 -125.85 -2.53 -68.09
N GLU A 44 -126.97 -2.66 -68.81
CA GLU A 44 -126.98 -2.73 -70.27
C GLU A 44 -126.61 -1.38 -70.93
N VAL A 45 -127.05 -0.26 -70.32
CA VAL A 45 -126.70 1.09 -70.80
C VAL A 45 -125.24 1.42 -70.51
N ASP A 46 -124.74 1.09 -69.32
CA ASP A 46 -123.33 1.26 -68.97
C ASP A 46 -122.43 0.40 -69.88
N GLU A 47 -122.85 -0.83 -70.22
CA GLU A 47 -122.14 -1.69 -71.17
C GLU A 47 -122.17 -1.15 -72.61
N ALA A 48 -123.31 -0.65 -73.09
CA ALA A 48 -123.42 -0.02 -74.41
C ALA A 48 -122.61 1.29 -74.51
N ILE A 49 -122.61 2.12 -73.46
CA ILE A 49 -121.78 3.33 -73.37
C ILE A 49 -120.29 2.95 -73.31
N ALA A 50 -119.92 1.91 -72.55
CA ALA A 50 -118.55 1.42 -72.52
C ALA A 50 -118.12 0.88 -73.90
N GLN A 51 -119.00 0.21 -74.63
CA GLN A 51 -118.72 -0.29 -75.98
C GLN A 51 -118.58 0.85 -77.00
N LEU A 52 -119.43 1.88 -76.93
CA LEU A 52 -119.31 3.08 -77.76
C LEU A 52 -118.03 3.88 -77.43
N ARG A 53 -117.68 4.03 -76.15
CA ARG A 53 -116.42 4.65 -75.72
C ARG A 53 -115.21 3.88 -76.23
N ARG A 54 -115.24 2.54 -76.19
CA ARG A 54 -114.18 1.70 -76.79
C ARG A 54 -114.05 1.94 -78.29
N ARG A 55 -115.15 1.94 -79.04
CA ARG A 55 -115.14 2.23 -80.48
C ARG A 55 -114.67 3.66 -80.81
N GLU A 56 -115.05 4.64 -79.99
CA GLU A 56 -114.59 6.03 -80.14
C GLU A 56 -113.07 6.12 -79.90
N HIS A 57 -112.57 5.44 -78.86
CA HIS A 57 -111.15 5.41 -78.57
C HIS A 57 -110.35 4.69 -79.67
N GLU A 58 -110.84 3.55 -80.18
CA GLU A 58 -110.25 2.85 -81.32
C GLU A 58 -110.25 3.71 -82.60
N ALA A 59 -111.34 4.44 -82.87
CA ALA A 59 -111.42 5.32 -84.03
C ALA A 59 -110.48 6.53 -83.92
N LEU A 60 -110.32 7.10 -82.73
CA LEU A 60 -109.37 8.18 -82.46
C LEU A 60 -107.92 7.67 -82.59
N GLN A 61 -107.61 6.50 -82.03
CA GLN A 61 -106.29 5.88 -82.19
C GLN A 61 -105.98 5.59 -83.65
N GLY A 62 -106.91 5.02 -84.42
CA GLY A 62 -106.73 4.79 -85.85
C GLY A 62 -106.55 6.10 -86.65
N ARG A 63 -107.24 7.18 -86.26
CA ARG A 63 -107.05 8.51 -86.87
C ARG A 63 -105.67 9.09 -86.56
N ASP A 64 -105.19 8.94 -85.33
CA ASP A 64 -103.89 9.45 -84.92
C ASP A 64 -102.76 8.62 -85.55
N GLU A 65 -102.95 7.31 -85.71
CA GLU A 65 -102.05 6.43 -86.47
C GLU A 65 -102.00 6.80 -87.95
N ALA A 66 -103.16 6.97 -88.60
CA ALA A 66 -103.24 7.41 -89.99
C ALA A 66 -102.64 8.82 -90.18
N ARG A 67 -102.77 9.71 -89.19
CA ARG A 67 -102.12 11.03 -89.20
C ARG A 67 -100.61 10.91 -89.08
N ARG A 68 -100.10 10.06 -88.19
CA ARG A 68 -98.65 9.78 -88.07
C ARG A 68 -98.10 9.14 -89.33
N GLU A 69 -98.86 8.27 -89.99
CA GLU A 69 -98.50 7.72 -91.29
C GLU A 69 -98.50 8.78 -92.37
N ALA A 70 -99.50 9.67 -92.41
CA ALA A 70 -99.53 10.79 -93.36
C ALA A 70 -98.37 11.78 -93.13
N GLU A 71 -97.99 12.02 -91.88
CA GLU A 71 -96.80 12.82 -91.53
C GLU A 71 -95.51 12.11 -91.96
N LYS A 72 -95.36 10.80 -91.68
CA LYS A 72 -94.22 10.00 -92.19
C LYS A 72 -94.16 9.99 -93.72
N GLN A 73 -95.30 9.85 -94.40
CA GLN A 73 -95.36 9.90 -95.87
C GLN A 73 -95.02 11.29 -96.39
N ARG A 74 -95.45 12.37 -95.72
CA ARG A 74 -95.03 13.74 -96.04
C ARG A 74 -93.55 13.96 -95.83
N ASP A 75 -92.98 13.49 -94.72
CA ASP A 75 -91.55 13.55 -94.46
C ASP A 75 -90.78 12.77 -95.52
N ARG A 76 -91.31 11.62 -95.95
CA ARG A 76 -90.73 10.82 -97.03
C ARG A 76 -90.86 11.49 -98.40
N VAL A 77 -91.97 12.18 -98.69
CA VAL A 77 -92.12 13.02 -99.87
C VAL A 77 -91.14 14.19 -99.83
N LEU A 78 -90.97 14.87 -98.70
CA LEU A 78 -89.97 15.95 -98.53
C LEU A 78 -88.54 15.43 -98.66
N GLN A 79 -88.27 14.21 -98.19
CA GLN A 79 -86.98 13.56 -98.32
C GLN A 79 -86.72 13.15 -99.78
N LEU A 80 -87.73 12.58 -100.46
CA LEU A 80 -87.69 12.28 -101.90
C LEU A 80 -87.60 13.55 -102.74
N GLU A 81 -88.24 14.66 -102.37
CA GLU A 81 -88.12 15.97 -103.03
C GLU A 81 -86.73 16.58 -102.82
N ARG A 82 -86.10 16.39 -101.65
CA ARG A 82 -84.68 16.75 -101.45
C ARG A 82 -83.75 15.88 -102.28
N GLU A 83 -83.99 14.57 -102.34
CA GLU A 83 -83.22 13.64 -103.17
C GLU A 83 -83.42 13.95 -104.68
N LEU A 84 -84.62 14.34 -105.10
CA LEU A 84 -84.92 14.79 -106.46
C LEU A 84 -84.28 16.16 -106.75
N GLY A 85 -84.28 17.09 -105.80
CA GLY A 85 -83.62 18.39 -105.91
C GLY A 85 -82.09 18.29 -105.95
N GLU A 86 -81.51 17.32 -105.25
CA GLU A 86 -80.10 16.94 -105.36
C GLU A 86 -79.78 16.24 -106.70
N SER A 87 -80.78 15.62 -107.35
CA SER A 87 -80.67 14.97 -108.66
C SER A 87 -80.95 15.89 -109.86
N ASP A 88 -81.78 16.93 -109.73
CA ASP A 88 -82.23 17.80 -110.83
C ASP A 88 -81.29 18.98 -111.12
N SER A 89 -80.18 19.13 -110.39
CA SER A 89 -79.13 20.10 -110.76
C SER A 89 -77.73 19.70 -110.25
N PRO A 90 -77.01 18.80 -110.96
CA PRO A 90 -75.63 18.46 -110.63
C PRO A 90 -74.72 19.65 -110.96
N THR A 91 -74.46 20.52 -109.97
CA THR A 91 -73.49 21.61 -110.09
C THR A 91 -72.33 21.37 -109.13
N TYR A 92 -71.10 21.57 -109.63
CA TYR A 92 -69.78 21.31 -109.02
C TYR A 92 -69.55 21.89 -107.60
N ALA A 93 -70.45 22.75 -107.10
CA ALA A 93 -70.38 23.36 -105.78
C ALA A 93 -70.74 22.40 -104.61
N GLY A 94 -71.58 21.38 -104.85
CA GLY A 94 -72.00 20.42 -103.81
C GLY A 94 -70.94 19.37 -103.42
N LEU A 95 -69.96 19.12 -104.30
CA LEU A 95 -68.76 18.33 -103.96
C LEU A 95 -67.85 19.09 -102.99
N GLY A 96 -67.75 20.42 -103.11
CA GLY A 96 -66.94 21.26 -102.22
C GLY A 96 -67.43 21.24 -100.78
N THR A 97 -68.75 21.24 -100.53
CA THR A 97 -69.31 21.20 -99.17
C THR A 97 -69.24 19.81 -98.53
N LYS A 98 -69.44 18.73 -99.29
CA LYS A 98 -69.25 17.36 -98.79
C LYS A 98 -67.77 17.06 -98.50
N LEU A 99 -66.84 17.50 -99.35
CA LEU A 99 -65.40 17.36 -99.08
C LEU A 99 -64.89 18.30 -97.98
N ALA A 100 -65.43 19.51 -97.86
CA ALA A 100 -65.13 20.39 -96.72
C ALA A 100 -65.64 19.81 -95.39
N GLY A 101 -66.79 19.14 -95.39
CA GLY A 101 -67.29 18.41 -94.22
C GLY A 101 -66.38 17.25 -93.82
N THR A 102 -65.89 16.46 -94.79
CA THR A 102 -64.92 15.38 -94.50
C THR A 102 -63.57 15.90 -94.01
N LEU A 103 -63.09 17.01 -94.58
CA LEU A 103 -61.86 17.67 -94.14
C LEU A 103 -62.02 18.27 -92.74
N ALA A 104 -63.13 18.93 -92.45
CA ALA A 104 -63.39 19.46 -91.11
C ALA A 104 -63.45 18.35 -90.06
N THR A 105 -64.09 17.21 -90.37
CA THR A 105 -64.08 16.05 -89.46
C THR A 105 -62.71 15.40 -89.36
N ALA A 106 -61.92 15.37 -90.43
CA ALA A 106 -60.55 14.84 -90.41
C ALA A 106 -59.59 15.77 -89.64
N GLU A 107 -59.74 17.09 -89.76
CA GLU A 107 -59.01 18.11 -89.00
C GLU A 107 -59.38 18.08 -87.52
N GLU A 108 -60.67 17.92 -87.20
CA GLU A 108 -61.11 17.75 -85.81
C GLU A 108 -60.60 16.43 -85.21
N GLN A 109 -60.65 15.32 -85.96
CA GLN A 109 -60.08 14.04 -85.54
C GLN A 109 -58.56 14.12 -85.35
N ALA A 110 -57.85 14.81 -86.25
CA ALA A 110 -56.43 15.04 -86.13
C ALA A 110 -56.08 15.93 -84.93
N ALA A 111 -56.81 17.02 -84.70
CA ALA A 111 -56.61 17.90 -83.55
C ALA A 111 -56.83 17.14 -82.23
N ARG A 112 -57.82 16.24 -82.19
CA ARG A 112 -58.04 15.32 -81.07
C ARG A 112 -56.87 14.34 -80.90
N LEU A 113 -56.44 13.66 -81.96
CA LEU A 113 -55.28 12.75 -81.92
C LEU A 113 -54.00 13.46 -81.46
N VAL A 114 -53.72 14.67 -81.95
CA VAL A 114 -52.56 15.47 -81.52
C VAL A 114 -52.70 15.87 -80.05
N SER A 115 -53.90 16.25 -79.61
CA SER A 115 -54.13 16.56 -78.19
C SER A 115 -53.96 15.33 -77.31
N ASP A 116 -54.43 14.16 -77.74
CA ASP A 116 -54.33 12.91 -76.98
C ASP A 116 -52.87 12.43 -76.94
N ALA A 117 -52.15 12.50 -78.05
CA ALA A 117 -50.71 12.24 -78.12
C ALA A 117 -49.88 13.20 -77.24
N LYS A 118 -50.26 14.48 -77.15
CA LYS A 118 -49.63 15.44 -76.21
C LYS A 118 -49.90 15.06 -74.76
N ARG A 119 -51.15 14.74 -74.40
CA ARG A 119 -51.47 14.29 -73.04
C ARG A 119 -50.75 12.99 -72.68
N GLU A 120 -50.64 12.06 -73.63
CA GLU A 120 -49.90 10.82 -73.45
C GLU A 120 -48.40 11.09 -73.27
N ALA A 121 -47.80 11.99 -74.06
CA ALA A 121 -46.42 12.41 -73.90
C ALA A 121 -46.17 13.08 -72.52
N ASP A 122 -47.06 13.97 -72.09
CA ASP A 122 -46.97 14.62 -70.77
C ASP A 122 -47.16 13.59 -69.64
N ALA A 123 -48.05 12.61 -69.81
CA ALA A 123 -48.24 11.52 -68.86
C ALA A 123 -47.00 10.63 -68.76
N ILE A 124 -46.38 10.25 -69.89
CA ILE A 124 -45.14 9.48 -69.93
C ILE A 124 -44.00 10.24 -69.24
N LEU A 125 -43.88 11.55 -69.45
CA LEU A 125 -42.88 12.37 -68.78
C LEU A 125 -43.11 12.44 -67.27
N ALA A 126 -44.35 12.70 -66.85
CA ALA A 126 -44.70 12.76 -65.43
C ALA A 126 -44.45 11.42 -64.73
N GLU A 127 -44.84 10.31 -65.35
CA GLU A 127 -44.60 8.95 -64.84
C GLU A 127 -43.09 8.65 -64.75
N ALA A 128 -42.33 8.91 -65.82
CA ALA A 128 -40.88 8.68 -65.84
C ALA A 128 -40.13 9.54 -64.80
N GLN A 129 -40.57 10.79 -64.58
CA GLN A 129 -40.01 11.65 -63.54
C GLN A 129 -40.35 11.13 -62.14
N GLN A 130 -41.59 10.71 -61.90
CA GLN A 130 -42.01 10.14 -60.63
C GLN A 130 -41.26 8.84 -60.31
N ASP A 131 -41.11 7.95 -61.30
CA ASP A 131 -40.40 6.69 -61.09
C ASP A 131 -38.90 6.93 -60.89
N ALA A 132 -38.28 7.86 -61.63
CA ALA A 132 -36.91 8.28 -61.37
C ALA A 132 -36.72 8.86 -59.96
N LEU A 133 -37.69 9.63 -59.45
CA LEU A 133 -37.67 10.14 -58.07
C LEU A 133 -37.78 9.01 -57.05
N LYS A 134 -38.75 8.10 -57.22
CA LYS A 134 -38.92 6.93 -56.33
C LYS A 134 -37.66 6.07 -56.29
N VAL A 135 -37.06 5.78 -57.44
CA VAL A 135 -35.83 4.97 -57.50
C VAL A 135 -34.66 5.67 -56.81
N ARG A 136 -34.57 7.00 -56.86
CA ARG A 136 -33.55 7.76 -56.12
C ARG A 136 -33.81 7.81 -54.62
N GLU A 137 -35.07 7.96 -54.21
CA GLU A 137 -35.49 7.89 -52.80
C GLU A 137 -35.17 6.50 -52.22
N ASP A 138 -35.60 5.43 -52.90
CA ASP A 138 -35.29 4.04 -52.53
C ASP A 138 -33.77 3.78 -52.42
N ALA A 139 -32.97 4.39 -53.30
CA ALA A 139 -31.51 4.27 -53.27
C ALA A 139 -30.91 4.99 -52.05
N ASN A 140 -31.39 6.19 -51.73
CA ASN A 140 -30.97 6.95 -50.56
C ASN A 140 -31.37 6.24 -49.27
N ASP A 141 -32.62 5.80 -49.15
CA ASP A 141 -33.14 5.08 -47.99
C ASP A 141 -32.38 3.77 -47.76
N TYR A 142 -32.07 3.03 -48.84
CA TYR A 142 -31.24 1.84 -48.75
C TYR A 142 -29.83 2.16 -48.26
N ALA A 143 -29.20 3.21 -48.80
CA ALA A 143 -27.86 3.63 -48.39
C ALA A 143 -27.86 4.03 -46.91
N GLU A 144 -28.77 4.89 -46.47
CA GLU A 144 -28.90 5.32 -45.07
C GLU A 144 -29.12 4.15 -44.12
N ARG A 145 -29.99 3.20 -44.47
CA ARG A 145 -30.24 2.02 -43.64
C ARG A 145 -28.98 1.15 -43.51
N VAL A 146 -28.28 0.88 -44.62
CA VAL A 146 -27.07 0.05 -44.60
C VAL A 146 -25.93 0.76 -43.86
N THR A 147 -25.74 2.06 -44.04
CA THR A 147 -24.69 2.80 -43.32
C THR A 147 -24.99 2.91 -41.84
N SER A 148 -26.24 3.21 -41.46
CA SER A 148 -26.64 3.29 -40.05
C SER A 148 -26.54 1.94 -39.33
N GLU A 149 -26.96 0.84 -39.95
CA GLU A 149 -26.80 -0.51 -39.40
C GLU A 149 -25.32 -0.89 -39.24
N ALA A 150 -24.48 -0.54 -40.21
CA ALA A 150 -23.04 -0.76 -40.15
C ALA A 150 -22.37 0.09 -39.06
N ASP A 151 -22.76 1.35 -38.89
CA ASP A 151 -22.27 2.24 -37.83
C ASP A 151 -22.65 1.73 -36.43
N LEU A 152 -23.90 1.30 -36.24
CA LEU A 152 -24.34 0.71 -34.97
C LEU A 152 -23.59 -0.58 -34.66
N SER A 153 -23.40 -1.43 -35.67
CA SER A 153 -22.64 -2.68 -35.53
C SER A 153 -21.17 -2.43 -35.22
N ALA A 154 -20.53 -1.46 -35.89
CA ALA A 154 -19.16 -1.04 -35.64
C ALA A 154 -18.98 -0.49 -34.22
N ARG A 155 -19.91 0.35 -33.74
CA ARG A 155 -19.92 0.86 -32.36
C ARG A 155 -20.08 -0.26 -31.34
N ARG A 156 -20.95 -1.23 -31.59
CA ARG A 156 -21.11 -2.39 -30.71
C ARG A 156 -19.83 -3.21 -30.62
N ILE A 157 -19.20 -3.52 -31.75
CA ILE A 157 -17.91 -4.24 -31.79
C ILE A 157 -16.83 -3.48 -30.99
N ALA A 158 -16.73 -2.17 -31.17
CA ALA A 158 -15.78 -1.34 -30.43
C ALA A 158 -16.06 -1.34 -28.92
N SER A 159 -17.33 -1.18 -28.52
CA SER A 159 -17.74 -1.19 -27.11
C SER A 159 -17.50 -2.54 -26.43
N GLU A 160 -17.82 -3.65 -27.11
CA GLU A 160 -17.55 -5.01 -26.61
C GLU A 160 -16.04 -5.25 -26.46
N ALA A 161 -15.24 -4.83 -27.44
CA ALA A 161 -13.78 -4.95 -27.39
C ALA A 161 -13.16 -4.09 -26.28
N GLN A 162 -13.70 -2.90 -26.03
CA GLN A 162 -13.26 -2.03 -24.94
C GLN A 162 -13.60 -2.63 -23.58
N SER A 163 -14.82 -3.12 -23.39
CA SER A 163 -15.24 -3.81 -22.15
C SER A 163 -14.39 -5.05 -21.87
N THR A 164 -14.11 -5.87 -22.89
CA THR A 164 -13.25 -7.06 -22.72
C THR A 164 -11.79 -6.70 -22.45
N ALA A 165 -11.26 -5.64 -23.07
CA ALA A 165 -9.93 -5.10 -22.79
C ALA A 165 -9.82 -4.58 -21.35
N ASP A 166 -10.81 -3.82 -20.89
CA ASP A 166 -10.86 -3.29 -19.52
C ASP A 166 -10.92 -4.44 -18.50
N GLN A 167 -11.79 -5.43 -18.71
CA GLN A 167 -11.87 -6.62 -17.87
C GLN A 167 -10.56 -7.42 -17.84
N LEU A 168 -9.87 -7.55 -18.98
CA LEU A 168 -8.59 -8.25 -19.04
C LEU A 168 -7.52 -7.53 -18.21
N VAL A 169 -7.45 -6.20 -18.33
CA VAL A 169 -6.51 -5.38 -17.57
C VAL A 169 -6.83 -5.42 -16.08
N GLU A 170 -8.10 -5.29 -15.71
CA GLU A 170 -8.55 -5.32 -14.32
C GLU A 170 -8.23 -6.68 -13.67
N ASN A 171 -8.59 -7.79 -14.32
CA ASN A 171 -8.30 -9.13 -13.81
C ASN A 171 -6.80 -9.35 -13.61
N ALA A 172 -5.96 -8.94 -14.57
CA ALA A 172 -4.52 -9.05 -14.46
C ALA A 172 -3.93 -8.15 -13.38
N GLN A 173 -4.50 -6.95 -13.17
CA GLN A 173 -4.10 -6.07 -12.07
C GLN A 173 -4.45 -6.67 -10.72
N GLN A 174 -5.67 -7.20 -10.54
CA GLN A 174 -6.08 -7.87 -9.32
C GLN A 174 -5.22 -9.10 -9.02
N GLU A 175 -4.92 -9.93 -10.02
CA GLU A 175 -4.03 -11.09 -9.87
C GLU A 175 -2.61 -10.68 -9.49
N ALA A 176 -2.07 -9.66 -10.16
CA ALA A 176 -0.74 -9.10 -9.86
C ALA A 176 -0.67 -8.53 -8.44
N GLU A 177 -1.72 -7.82 -7.99
CA GLU A 177 -1.82 -7.25 -6.65
C GLU A 177 -1.98 -8.32 -5.58
N LEU A 178 -2.83 -9.32 -5.79
CA LEU A 178 -3.00 -10.45 -4.88
C LEU A 178 -1.68 -11.22 -4.72
N THR A 179 -0.97 -11.46 -5.82
CA THR A 179 0.34 -12.13 -5.78
C THR A 179 1.36 -11.29 -5.00
N ARG A 180 1.39 -9.97 -5.22
CA ARG A 180 2.27 -9.06 -4.49
C ARG A 180 1.95 -9.03 -3.00
N LEU A 181 0.67 -8.93 -2.64
CA LEU A 181 0.21 -8.89 -1.24
C LEU A 181 0.48 -10.21 -0.51
N ASN A 182 0.22 -11.35 -1.15
CA ASN A 182 0.53 -12.66 -0.58
C ASN A 182 2.04 -12.80 -0.33
N GLN A 183 2.86 -12.41 -1.32
CA GLN A 183 4.32 -12.45 -1.16
C GLN A 183 4.80 -11.48 -0.07
N GLU A 184 4.25 -10.27 0.02
CA GLU A 184 4.59 -9.29 1.06
C GLU A 184 4.28 -9.85 2.45
N ARG A 185 3.12 -10.50 2.64
CA ARG A 185 2.78 -11.18 3.90
C ARG A 185 3.70 -12.35 4.22
N GLU A 186 4.06 -13.16 3.23
CA GLU A 186 5.04 -14.25 3.42
C GLU A 186 6.41 -13.69 3.82
N ILE A 187 6.88 -12.64 3.15
CA ILE A 187 8.15 -11.98 3.48
C ILE A 187 8.11 -11.44 4.91
N ASP A 188 7.03 -10.76 5.31
CA ASP A 188 6.90 -10.22 6.66
C ASP A 188 6.83 -11.33 7.71
N SER A 189 6.12 -12.43 7.42
CA SER A 189 6.13 -13.62 8.28
C SER A 189 7.51 -14.23 8.43
N VAL A 190 8.29 -14.33 7.35
CA VAL A 190 9.65 -14.89 7.41
C VAL A 190 10.59 -13.91 8.13
N LYS A 191 10.44 -12.59 7.93
CA LYS A 191 11.17 -11.58 8.70
C LYS A 191 10.89 -11.73 10.20
N ASP A 192 9.62 -11.88 10.58
CA ASP A 192 9.24 -12.08 11.98
C ASP A 192 9.88 -13.36 12.55
N GLN A 193 9.86 -14.46 11.79
CA GLN A 193 10.56 -15.70 12.15
C GLN A 193 12.08 -15.48 12.33
N ILE A 194 12.75 -14.84 11.37
CA ILE A 194 14.20 -14.53 11.45
C ILE A 194 14.48 -13.66 12.68
N THR A 195 13.66 -12.64 12.95
CA THR A 195 13.87 -11.81 14.15
C THR A 195 13.62 -12.59 15.44
N ALA A 196 12.67 -13.53 15.46
CA ALA A 196 12.42 -14.39 16.61
C ALA A 196 13.59 -15.35 16.84
N GLU A 197 14.07 -16.03 15.80
CA GLU A 197 15.24 -16.92 15.86
C GLU A 197 16.50 -16.16 16.29
N LEU A 198 16.70 -14.93 15.79
CA LEU A 198 17.82 -14.08 16.20
C LEU A 198 17.74 -13.70 17.69
N ARG A 199 16.53 -13.38 18.19
CA ARG A 199 16.33 -13.12 19.63
C ARG A 199 16.58 -14.37 20.46
N GLU A 200 16.08 -15.52 20.04
CA GLU A 200 16.29 -16.80 20.74
C GLU A 200 17.78 -17.16 20.81
N LYS A 201 18.50 -17.11 19.68
CA LYS A 201 19.93 -17.38 19.63
C LYS A 201 20.72 -16.40 20.50
N ARG A 202 20.42 -15.09 20.47
CA ARG A 202 21.02 -14.09 21.36
C ARG A 202 20.78 -14.38 22.83
N HIS A 203 19.53 -14.70 23.20
CA HIS A 203 19.20 -15.08 24.58
C HIS A 203 19.86 -16.39 25.01
N ALA A 204 20.07 -17.34 24.09
CA ALA A 204 20.84 -18.55 24.38
C ALA A 204 22.32 -18.21 24.65
N THR A 205 22.96 -17.42 23.79
CA THR A 205 24.36 -17.00 23.99
C THR A 205 24.56 -16.17 25.25
N ASP A 206 23.62 -15.27 25.58
CA ASP A 206 23.70 -14.47 26.80
C ASP A 206 23.58 -15.34 28.06
N ARG A 207 22.72 -16.37 28.02
CA ARG A 207 22.62 -17.35 29.11
C ARG A 207 23.88 -18.18 29.25
N GLU A 208 24.50 -18.61 28.16
CA GLU A 208 25.78 -19.33 28.18
C GLU A 208 26.90 -18.47 28.76
N ILE A 209 27.01 -17.21 28.36
CA ILE A 209 27.99 -16.27 28.91
C ILE A 209 27.74 -16.04 30.41
N ALA A 210 26.49 -15.87 30.82
CA ALA A 210 26.14 -15.69 32.24
C ALA A 210 26.47 -16.94 33.06
N ALA A 211 26.20 -18.14 32.54
CA ALA A 211 26.55 -19.40 33.18
C ALA A 211 28.07 -19.58 33.34
N LEU A 212 28.85 -19.28 32.29
CA LEU A 212 30.32 -19.32 32.35
C LEU A 212 30.88 -18.30 33.35
N ARG A 213 30.30 -17.10 33.42
CA ARG A 213 30.67 -16.09 34.43
C ARG A 213 30.34 -16.55 35.85
N ALA A 214 29.20 -17.20 36.06
CA ALA A 214 28.83 -17.75 37.36
C ALA A 214 29.78 -18.86 37.79
N SER A 215 30.06 -19.84 36.90
CA SER A 215 30.97 -20.95 37.22
C SER A 215 32.39 -20.47 37.52
N THR A 216 32.92 -19.52 36.74
CA THR A 216 34.24 -18.95 36.97
C THR A 216 34.33 -18.16 38.28
N ASN A 217 33.28 -17.41 38.64
CA ASN A 217 33.21 -16.73 39.94
C ASN A 217 33.17 -17.72 41.11
N GLU A 218 32.43 -18.82 40.96
CA GLU A 218 32.41 -19.89 41.97
C GLU A 218 33.78 -20.57 42.12
N ASP A 219 34.47 -20.88 41.02
CA ASP A 219 35.82 -21.46 41.04
C ASP A 219 36.82 -20.51 41.73
N LEU A 220 36.75 -19.20 41.45
CA LEU A 220 37.58 -18.19 42.10
C LEU A 220 37.26 -18.06 43.60
N ALA A 221 35.98 -18.12 43.99
CA ALA A 221 35.56 -18.11 45.38
C ALA A 221 36.06 -19.36 46.12
N ARG A 222 35.95 -20.54 45.51
CA ARG A 222 36.49 -21.80 46.05
C ARG A 222 38.00 -21.72 46.24
N ALA A 223 38.74 -21.23 45.24
CA ALA A 223 40.20 -21.07 45.34
C ALA A 223 40.59 -20.07 46.46
N ARG A 224 39.88 -18.95 46.59
CA ARG A 224 40.12 -18.00 47.69
C ARG A 224 39.88 -18.63 49.06
N GLN A 225 38.79 -19.39 49.20
CA GLN A 225 38.47 -20.07 50.45
C GLN A 225 39.53 -21.11 50.82
N THR A 226 40.02 -21.91 49.87
CA THR A 226 41.10 -22.88 50.15
C THR A 226 42.38 -22.18 50.59
N HIS A 227 42.76 -21.08 49.94
CA HIS A 227 43.95 -20.31 50.34
C HIS A 227 43.78 -19.64 51.72
N GLU A 228 42.58 -19.13 52.04
CA GLU A 228 42.30 -18.57 53.37
C GLU A 228 42.36 -19.63 54.47
N GLN A 229 41.88 -20.85 54.19
CA GLN A 229 42.01 -22.00 55.11
C GLN A 229 43.47 -22.40 55.31
N GLU A 230 44.24 -22.55 54.24
CA GLU A 230 45.68 -22.86 54.33
C GLU A 230 46.45 -21.81 55.15
N LEU A 231 46.11 -20.53 54.99
CA LEU A 231 46.72 -19.44 55.74
C LEU A 231 46.31 -19.47 57.22
N ALA A 232 45.04 -19.76 57.51
CA ALA A 232 44.56 -19.93 58.88
C ALA A 232 45.26 -21.11 59.58
N ASP A 233 45.42 -22.24 58.89
CA ASP A 233 46.13 -23.42 59.39
C ASP A 233 47.62 -23.12 59.64
N ALA A 234 48.28 -22.40 58.73
CA ALA A 234 49.67 -21.98 58.89
C ALA A 234 49.85 -21.03 60.09
N LEU A 235 48.93 -20.08 60.28
CA LEU A 235 48.93 -19.20 61.45
C LEU A 235 48.68 -19.97 62.75
N ALA A 236 47.74 -20.91 62.76
CA ALA A 236 47.47 -21.75 63.92
C ALA A 236 48.71 -22.58 64.30
N ALA A 237 49.38 -23.19 63.32
CA ALA A 237 50.63 -23.92 63.54
C ALA A 237 51.73 -23.01 64.12
N LEU A 238 51.87 -21.78 63.64
CA LEU A 238 52.81 -20.80 64.20
C LEU A 238 52.47 -20.46 65.65
N THR A 239 51.20 -20.23 65.98
CA THR A 239 50.79 -19.93 67.35
C THR A 239 51.04 -21.10 68.30
N GLU A 240 50.83 -22.33 67.86
CA GLU A 240 51.13 -23.50 68.69
C GLU A 240 52.64 -23.67 68.89
N GLN A 241 53.46 -23.45 67.85
CA GLN A 241 54.92 -23.41 68.01
C GLN A 241 55.36 -22.35 69.03
N GLN A 242 54.79 -21.14 68.98
CA GLN A 242 55.06 -20.10 69.97
C GLN A 242 54.69 -20.54 71.39
N ARG A 243 53.54 -21.21 71.56
CA ARG A 243 53.07 -21.72 72.85
C ARG A 243 54.01 -22.80 73.41
N VAL A 244 54.51 -23.70 72.55
CA VAL A 244 55.50 -24.72 72.92
C VAL A 244 56.81 -24.07 73.36
N PHE A 245 57.34 -23.11 72.58
CA PHE A 245 58.55 -22.38 72.97
C PHE A 245 58.41 -21.61 74.28
N GLU A 246 57.24 -21.00 74.53
CA GLU A 246 56.98 -20.31 75.79
C GLU A 246 56.90 -21.27 76.97
N ALA A 247 56.29 -22.45 76.78
CA ALA A 247 56.26 -23.50 77.80
C ALA A 247 57.66 -24.03 78.12
N GLU A 248 58.47 -24.35 77.11
CA GLU A 248 59.86 -24.76 77.28
C GLU A 248 60.69 -23.68 78.01
N ARG A 249 60.48 -22.40 77.66
CA ARG A 249 61.14 -21.29 78.34
C ARG A 249 60.77 -21.23 79.82
N LEU A 250 59.48 -21.41 80.16
CA LEU A 250 59.01 -21.42 81.54
C LEU A 250 59.61 -22.60 82.32
N ASP A 251 59.65 -23.79 81.72
CA ASP A 251 60.24 -24.98 82.33
C ASP A 251 61.73 -24.78 82.62
N ILE A 252 62.50 -24.22 81.67
CA ILE A 252 63.92 -23.90 81.89
C ILE A 252 64.09 -22.87 83.02
N THR A 253 63.25 -21.82 83.07
CA THR A 253 63.34 -20.83 84.16
C THR A 253 63.04 -21.44 85.52
N ARG A 254 62.10 -22.40 85.58
CA ARG A 254 61.78 -23.14 86.79
C ARG A 254 62.94 -24.04 87.22
N GLN A 255 63.53 -24.79 86.30
CA GLN A 255 64.71 -25.63 86.58
C GLN A 255 65.87 -24.79 87.13
N LEU A 256 66.14 -23.64 86.52
CA LEU A 256 67.18 -22.73 86.98
C LEU A 256 66.90 -22.19 88.39
N ALA A 257 65.64 -21.90 88.72
CA ALA A 257 65.25 -21.46 90.06
C ALA A 257 65.42 -22.59 91.09
N GLU A 258 64.98 -23.81 90.75
CA GLU A 258 65.15 -24.99 91.60
C GLU A 258 66.64 -25.30 91.86
N ASP A 259 67.50 -25.17 90.86
CA ASP A 259 68.94 -25.37 91.01
C ASP A 259 69.59 -24.26 91.85
N ARG A 260 69.17 -23.00 91.67
CA ARG A 260 69.61 -21.87 92.53
C ARG A 260 69.26 -22.10 94.00
N GLU A 261 68.02 -22.52 94.29
CA GLU A 261 67.62 -22.81 95.67
C GLU A 261 68.42 -23.97 96.27
N LYS A 262 68.74 -25.02 95.50
CA LYS A 262 69.61 -26.11 95.97
C LYS A 262 71.00 -25.58 96.32
N PHE A 263 71.60 -24.78 95.44
CA PHE A 263 72.92 -24.19 95.69
C PHE A 263 72.92 -23.24 96.89
N GLU A 264 71.89 -22.41 97.07
CA GLU A 264 71.77 -21.54 98.24
C GLU A 264 71.69 -22.36 99.54
N ARG A 265 70.92 -23.45 99.54
CA ARG A 265 70.86 -24.39 100.68
C ARG A 265 72.25 -24.99 100.96
N GLU A 266 72.96 -25.48 99.93
CA GLU A 266 74.31 -26.02 100.09
C GLU A 266 75.29 -24.97 100.65
N ILE A 267 75.21 -23.71 100.22
CA ILE A 267 76.06 -22.63 100.74
C ILE A 267 75.75 -22.37 102.21
N VAL A 268 74.48 -22.32 102.60
CA VAL A 268 74.07 -22.10 104.00
C VAL A 268 74.51 -23.26 104.89
N GLU A 269 74.33 -24.50 104.43
CA GLU A 269 74.80 -25.69 105.14
C GLU A 269 76.32 -25.67 105.33
N ARG A 270 77.09 -25.44 104.26
CA ARG A 270 78.56 -25.34 104.33
C ARG A 270 79.01 -24.21 105.27
N ARG A 271 78.32 -23.06 105.27
CA ARG A 271 78.62 -21.96 106.20
C ARG A 271 78.33 -22.35 107.65
N ALA A 272 77.19 -22.98 107.93
CA ALA A 272 76.82 -23.43 109.26
C ALA A 272 77.77 -24.52 109.79
N ASP A 273 78.24 -25.43 108.92
CA ASP A 273 79.27 -26.41 109.25
C ASP A 273 80.59 -25.72 109.63
N LEU A 274 81.08 -24.80 108.79
CA LEU A 274 82.31 -24.04 109.07
C LEU A 274 82.21 -23.20 110.35
N GLU A 275 81.07 -22.58 110.63
CA GLU A 275 80.85 -21.83 111.86
C GLU A 275 80.88 -22.73 113.10
N ARG A 276 80.30 -23.94 113.02
CA ARG A 276 80.39 -24.95 114.08
C ARG A 276 81.83 -25.39 114.32
N ASP A 277 82.57 -25.76 113.27
CA ASP A 277 83.98 -26.16 113.37
C ASP A 277 84.84 -25.05 113.99
N MET A 278 84.62 -23.79 113.60
CA MET A 278 85.33 -22.65 114.17
C MET A 278 84.94 -22.38 115.63
N GLY A 279 83.67 -22.59 115.99
CA GLY A 279 83.19 -22.52 117.37
C GLY A 279 83.84 -23.58 118.26
N GLU A 280 83.90 -24.83 117.80
CA GLU A 280 84.57 -25.93 118.50
C GLU A 280 86.06 -25.60 118.71
N ARG A 281 86.78 -25.20 117.66
CA ARG A 281 88.20 -24.79 117.77
C ARG A 281 88.42 -23.64 118.78
N ARG A 282 87.51 -22.67 118.84
CA ARG A 282 87.60 -21.56 119.82
C ARG A 282 87.41 -22.06 121.25
N THR A 283 86.42 -22.92 121.49
CA THR A 283 86.18 -23.46 122.84
C THR A 283 87.32 -24.36 123.32
N GLU A 284 87.92 -25.16 122.44
CA GLU A 284 89.14 -25.93 122.72
C GLU A 284 90.32 -25.01 123.10
N GLN A 285 90.52 -23.93 122.34
CA GLN A 285 91.58 -22.94 122.62
C GLN A 285 91.36 -22.24 123.97
N GLU A 286 90.12 -21.83 124.28
CA GLU A 286 89.78 -21.21 125.56
C GLU A 286 90.02 -22.15 126.75
N GLN A 287 89.65 -23.42 126.62
CA GLN A 287 89.93 -24.43 127.64
C GLN A 287 91.44 -24.66 127.84
N ALA A 288 92.21 -24.71 126.75
CA ALA A 288 93.66 -24.84 126.81
C ALA A 288 94.32 -23.63 127.49
N LEU A 289 93.87 -22.41 127.16
CA LEU A 289 94.34 -21.17 127.81
C LEU A 289 93.95 -21.11 129.29
N GLY A 290 92.74 -21.53 129.66
CA GLY A 290 92.29 -21.59 131.05
C GLY A 290 93.12 -22.58 131.88
N LEU A 291 93.40 -23.77 131.35
CA LEU A 291 94.30 -24.74 132.00
C LEU A 291 95.72 -24.20 132.13
N ALA A 292 96.24 -23.53 131.10
CA ALA A 292 97.55 -22.90 131.14
C ALA A 292 97.61 -21.78 132.19
N SER A 293 96.58 -20.93 132.30
CA SER A 293 96.50 -19.88 133.31
C SER A 293 96.47 -20.45 134.72
N THR A 294 95.62 -21.44 135.00
CA THR A 294 95.57 -22.05 136.35
C THR A 294 96.86 -22.74 136.75
N LYS A 295 97.59 -23.32 135.78
CA LYS A 295 98.92 -23.87 135.99
C LYS A 295 99.94 -22.76 136.31
N PHE A 296 99.93 -21.68 135.53
CA PHE A 296 100.77 -20.50 135.75
C PHE A 296 100.49 -19.81 137.09
N ASP A 297 99.23 -19.73 137.52
CA ASP A 297 98.84 -19.14 138.80
C ASP A 297 99.33 -19.98 140.00
N ARG A 298 99.36 -21.31 139.89
CA ARG A 298 99.96 -22.18 140.92
C ARG A 298 101.47 -22.04 140.95
N GLU A 299 102.12 -22.12 139.79
CA GLU A 299 103.57 -21.95 139.67
C GLU A 299 104.03 -20.58 140.18
N THR A 300 103.27 -19.52 139.92
CA THR A 300 103.59 -18.16 140.41
C THR A 300 103.33 -17.98 141.90
N ASN A 301 102.33 -18.64 142.49
CA ASN A 301 102.09 -18.57 143.94
C ASN A 301 103.11 -19.39 144.74
N ASP A 302 103.43 -20.60 144.29
CA ASP A 302 104.49 -21.43 144.88
C ASP A 302 105.85 -20.70 144.77
N ALA A 303 106.11 -20.06 143.62
CA ALA A 303 107.28 -19.21 143.45
C ALA A 303 107.24 -17.97 144.36
N ARG A 304 106.10 -17.32 144.60
CA ARG A 304 105.99 -16.14 145.50
C ARG A 304 106.25 -16.48 146.96
N GLU A 305 105.84 -17.64 147.44
CA GLU A 305 106.11 -18.07 148.83
C GLU A 305 107.60 -18.40 149.02
N ALA A 306 108.23 -19.07 148.06
CA ALA A 306 109.68 -19.30 148.05
C ALA A 306 110.46 -17.98 147.90
N LEU A 307 110.01 -17.07 147.03
CA LEU A 307 110.65 -15.78 146.77
C LEU A 307 110.48 -14.81 147.96
N ASN A 308 109.42 -14.87 148.78
CA ASN A 308 109.32 -14.01 149.97
C ASN A 308 110.33 -14.38 151.07
N ALA A 309 110.65 -15.66 151.23
CA ALA A 309 111.70 -16.14 152.13
C ALA A 309 113.10 -15.78 151.60
N GLU A 310 113.27 -15.80 150.27
CA GLU A 310 114.53 -15.46 149.62
C GLU A 310 114.71 -13.95 149.36
N VAL A 311 113.63 -13.15 149.22
CA VAL A 311 113.63 -11.68 149.07
C VAL A 311 114.04 -10.97 150.36
N ALA A 312 113.77 -11.54 151.54
CA ALA A 312 114.36 -11.05 152.78
C ALA A 312 115.89 -11.20 152.82
N ARG A 313 116.43 -12.17 152.05
CA ARG A 313 117.85 -12.53 152.00
C ARG A 313 118.58 -12.00 150.75
N ARG A 314 117.84 -11.74 149.66
CA ARG A 314 118.29 -11.20 148.37
C ARG A 314 118.03 -9.71 148.20
N ARG A 315 117.19 -9.05 149.02
CA ARG A 315 117.10 -7.58 149.05
C ARG A 315 118.43 -6.91 149.42
N SER A 316 119.31 -7.60 150.15
CA SER A 316 120.68 -7.13 150.43
C SER A 316 121.72 -7.49 149.36
N GLU A 317 121.35 -8.31 148.36
CA GLU A 317 122.32 -8.89 147.40
C GLU A 317 121.91 -8.70 145.91
N LEU A 318 120.66 -8.33 145.59
CA LEU A 318 120.14 -8.13 144.22
C LEU A 318 119.64 -6.69 143.94
N GLU A 319 119.90 -5.73 144.83
CA GLU A 319 119.94 -4.30 144.49
C GLU A 319 121.06 -3.99 143.47
N THR A 320 122.00 -4.91 143.24
CA THR A 320 123.18 -4.68 142.40
C THR A 320 123.18 -5.36 141.02
N GLU A 321 122.24 -6.26 140.65
CA GLU A 321 122.43 -7.07 139.41
C GLU A 321 121.23 -7.30 138.45
N LEU A 322 119.95 -7.18 138.80
CA LEU A 322 118.83 -7.61 137.92
C LEU A 322 117.95 -6.49 137.33
N ALA A 323 118.53 -5.29 137.25
CA ALA A 323 118.14 -4.24 136.32
C ALA A 323 118.53 -4.56 134.85
N ALA A 324 119.25 -5.66 134.57
CA ALA A 324 119.84 -5.94 133.27
C ALA A 324 119.13 -7.02 132.40
N ALA A 325 118.27 -7.91 132.92
CA ALA A 325 117.73 -9.06 132.15
C ALA A 325 116.25 -8.95 131.71
N ARG A 326 115.51 -7.93 132.16
CA ARG A 326 114.06 -7.78 131.86
C ARG A 326 113.75 -7.17 130.48
N ALA A 327 114.74 -6.59 129.79
CA ALA A 327 114.53 -5.92 128.50
C ALA A 327 114.69 -6.83 127.26
N GLN A 328 115.15 -8.08 127.41
CA GLN A 328 115.46 -8.96 126.28
C GLN A 328 114.26 -9.86 125.86
N HIS A 329 113.46 -10.36 126.82
CA HIS A 329 112.39 -11.34 126.56
C HIS A 329 111.03 -10.74 126.14
N GLU A 330 110.85 -9.43 126.26
CA GLU A 330 109.64 -8.73 125.80
C GLU A 330 109.63 -8.53 124.27
N ARG A 331 110.78 -8.69 123.60
CA ARG A 331 110.94 -8.45 122.16
C ARG A 331 110.70 -9.68 121.28
N ASP A 332 110.80 -10.90 121.83
CA ASP A 332 110.66 -12.14 121.04
C ASP A 332 109.20 -12.61 120.92
N ILE A 333 108.31 -12.14 121.82
CA ILE A 333 106.89 -12.53 121.85
C ILE A 333 106.05 -11.70 120.86
N THR A 334 106.47 -10.47 120.56
CA THR A 334 105.78 -9.59 119.60
C THR A 334 106.08 -9.96 118.14
N SER A 335 107.31 -10.39 117.83
CA SER A 335 107.68 -10.80 116.46
C SER A 335 107.01 -12.10 115.98
N ALA A 336 106.61 -12.99 116.90
CA ALA A 336 105.94 -14.25 116.56
C ALA A 336 104.43 -14.10 116.31
N ARG A 337 103.77 -13.07 116.88
CA ARG A 337 102.32 -12.83 116.69
C ARG A 337 101.99 -12.12 115.39
N GLU A 338 102.86 -11.20 114.93
CA GLU A 338 102.66 -10.49 113.66
C GLU A 338 102.89 -11.37 112.42
N ALA A 339 103.64 -12.47 112.53
CA ALA A 339 103.86 -13.40 111.43
C ALA A 339 102.62 -14.27 111.15
N ALA A 340 101.94 -14.76 112.19
CA ALA A 340 100.75 -15.61 112.07
C ALA A 340 99.50 -14.84 111.59
N GLU A 341 99.37 -13.56 111.92
CA GLU A 341 98.24 -12.74 111.46
C GLU A 341 98.35 -12.38 109.96
N ARG A 342 99.56 -12.32 109.39
CA ARG A 342 99.77 -12.05 107.97
C ARG A 342 99.45 -13.26 107.08
N GLU A 343 99.79 -14.48 107.50
CA GLU A 343 99.47 -15.70 106.74
C GLU A 343 97.96 -16.00 106.70
N VAL A 344 97.23 -15.73 107.80
CA VAL A 344 95.77 -15.90 107.84
C VAL A 344 95.03 -14.86 106.99
N ALA A 345 95.60 -13.65 106.85
CA ALA A 345 95.03 -12.61 105.99
C ALA A 345 95.26 -12.90 104.50
N GLU A 346 96.44 -13.41 104.12
CA GLU A 346 96.73 -13.80 102.73
C GLU A 346 95.83 -14.94 102.24
N LEU A 347 95.64 -16.00 103.02
CA LEU A 347 94.80 -17.15 102.62
C LEU A 347 93.29 -16.81 102.50
N ARG A 348 92.82 -15.80 103.23
CA ARG A 348 91.44 -15.29 103.10
C ARG A 348 91.27 -14.43 101.86
N ALA A 349 92.24 -13.58 101.56
CA ALA A 349 92.19 -12.74 100.36
C ALA A 349 92.23 -13.60 99.08
N THR A 350 93.02 -14.67 99.03
CA THR A 350 93.09 -15.55 97.85
C THR A 350 91.79 -16.33 97.64
N THR A 351 91.18 -16.88 98.69
CA THR A 351 89.94 -17.67 98.57
C THR A 351 88.72 -16.82 98.23
N GLU A 352 88.65 -15.56 98.68
CA GLU A 352 87.60 -14.62 98.29
C GLU A 352 87.70 -14.21 96.81
N ILE A 353 88.92 -14.04 96.29
CA ILE A 353 89.16 -13.76 94.86
C ILE A 353 88.74 -14.97 94.01
N GLU A 354 89.13 -16.20 94.38
CA GLU A 354 88.74 -17.43 93.65
C GLU A 354 87.21 -17.62 93.61
N LEU A 355 86.50 -17.32 94.70
CA LEU A 355 85.03 -17.40 94.77
C LEU A 355 84.34 -16.30 93.95
N ALA A 356 84.95 -15.11 93.84
CA ALA A 356 84.45 -14.03 93.00
C ALA A 356 84.71 -14.29 91.51
N GLU A 357 85.86 -14.88 91.17
CA GLU A 357 86.20 -15.28 89.81
C GLU A 357 85.29 -16.41 89.29
N LEU A 358 85.02 -17.44 90.10
CA LEU A 358 84.10 -18.52 89.75
C LEU A 358 82.65 -18.05 89.54
N ARG A 359 82.13 -17.21 90.44
CA ARG A 359 80.80 -16.59 90.26
C ARG A 359 80.76 -15.70 89.01
N GLY A 360 81.82 -14.93 88.79
CA GLY A 360 81.96 -14.11 87.60
C GLY A 360 82.01 -14.91 86.31
N SER A 361 82.64 -16.09 86.28
CA SER A 361 82.61 -16.99 85.13
C SER A 361 81.23 -17.62 84.93
N GLU A 362 80.58 -18.09 85.98
CA GLU A 362 79.25 -18.73 85.89
C GLU A 362 78.17 -17.74 85.44
N ASP A 363 78.19 -16.50 85.93
CA ASP A 363 77.27 -15.44 85.48
C ASP A 363 77.52 -15.04 84.02
N ARG A 364 78.78 -15.04 83.58
CA ARG A 364 79.14 -14.82 82.16
C ARG A 364 78.66 -15.99 81.28
N ASP A 365 78.74 -17.22 81.77
CA ASP A 365 78.25 -18.40 81.05
C ASP A 365 76.71 -18.43 80.98
N LEU A 366 76.01 -18.05 82.06
CA LEU A 366 74.55 -17.91 82.07
C LEU A 366 74.07 -16.76 81.18
N THR A 367 74.79 -15.64 81.15
CA THR A 367 74.42 -14.51 80.27
C THR A 367 74.71 -14.84 78.81
N SER A 368 75.82 -15.51 78.50
CA SER A 368 76.14 -15.94 77.13
C SER A 368 75.17 -16.99 76.59
N THR A 369 74.77 -17.97 77.41
CA THR A 369 73.75 -18.97 77.03
C THR A 369 72.37 -18.35 76.85
N ARG A 370 71.95 -17.42 77.71
CA ARG A 370 70.71 -16.65 77.52
C ARG A 370 70.73 -15.83 76.25
N GLN A 371 71.83 -15.13 75.97
CA GLN A 371 71.97 -14.35 74.74
C GLN A 371 71.92 -15.26 73.51
N ARG A 372 72.61 -16.41 73.54
CA ARG A 372 72.58 -17.41 72.47
C ARG A 372 71.18 -17.95 72.22
N VAL A 373 70.48 -18.41 73.26
CA VAL A 373 69.09 -18.93 73.13
C VAL A 373 68.13 -17.81 72.68
N SER A 374 68.30 -16.58 73.16
CA SER A 374 67.49 -15.44 72.71
C SER A 374 67.73 -15.08 71.24
N ALA A 375 68.98 -15.20 70.77
CA ALA A 375 69.35 -14.98 69.39
C ALA A 375 68.81 -16.10 68.48
N GLU A 376 68.95 -17.37 68.90
CA GLU A 376 68.37 -18.53 68.21
C GLU A 376 66.84 -18.42 68.12
N LEU A 377 66.15 -17.96 69.17
CA LEU A 377 64.71 -17.68 69.15
C LEU A 377 64.33 -16.52 68.23
N ALA A 378 65.13 -15.45 68.20
CA ALA A 378 64.89 -14.32 67.30
C ALA A 378 65.07 -14.74 65.84
N GLU A 379 66.10 -15.53 65.55
CA GLU A 379 66.40 -16.06 64.21
C GLU A 379 65.31 -17.03 63.73
N LEU A 380 64.83 -17.94 64.59
CA LEU A 380 63.71 -18.83 64.28
C LEU A 380 62.40 -18.07 64.05
N ARG A 381 62.11 -17.02 64.83
CA ARG A 381 60.93 -16.15 64.62
C ARG A 381 61.02 -15.38 63.31
N GLU A 382 62.18 -14.81 63.01
CA GLU A 382 62.37 -14.07 61.77
C GLU A 382 62.27 -15.00 60.56
N ARG A 383 62.81 -16.22 60.68
CA ARG A 383 62.69 -17.26 59.66
C ARG A 383 61.24 -17.69 59.42
N THR A 384 60.47 -17.99 60.47
CA THR A 384 59.06 -18.40 60.32
C THR A 384 58.18 -17.27 59.80
N LEU A 385 58.45 -16.01 60.18
CA LEU A 385 57.77 -14.85 59.61
C LEU A 385 58.12 -14.63 58.14
N ARG A 386 59.39 -14.84 57.75
CA ARG A 386 59.81 -14.81 56.34
C ARG A 386 59.15 -15.92 55.55
N GLU A 387 59.12 -17.15 56.05
CA GLU A 387 58.44 -18.28 55.41
C GLU A 387 56.93 -18.02 55.26
N LEU A 388 56.27 -17.42 56.26
CA LEU A 388 54.86 -17.00 56.18
C LEU A 388 54.65 -15.87 55.15
N ALA A 389 55.55 -14.90 55.08
CA ALA A 389 55.48 -13.81 54.11
C ALA A 389 55.72 -14.31 52.68
N GLU A 390 56.67 -15.23 52.49
CA GLU A 390 56.94 -15.90 51.23
C GLU A 390 55.73 -16.74 50.80
N ALA A 391 55.13 -17.54 51.70
CA ALA A 391 53.92 -18.30 51.43
C ALA A 391 52.74 -17.40 51.03
N ARG A 392 52.51 -16.28 51.74
CA ARG A 392 51.49 -15.29 51.38
C ARG A 392 51.74 -14.68 50.00
N SER A 393 52.97 -14.26 49.72
CA SER A 393 53.31 -13.67 48.42
C SER A 393 53.18 -14.68 47.28
N GLY A 394 53.55 -15.95 47.51
CA GLY A 394 53.35 -17.05 46.57
C GLY A 394 51.88 -17.29 46.28
N GLN A 395 51.04 -17.35 47.31
CA GLN A 395 49.58 -17.50 47.17
C GLN A 395 48.93 -16.30 46.46
N GLU A 396 49.37 -15.07 46.72
CA GLU A 396 48.90 -13.88 46.00
C GLU A 396 49.29 -13.91 44.51
N VAL A 397 50.50 -14.38 44.19
CA VAL A 397 50.94 -14.58 42.81
C VAL A 397 50.12 -15.68 42.12
N GLU A 398 49.81 -16.79 42.80
CA GLU A 398 48.96 -17.84 42.24
C GLU A 398 47.51 -17.38 42.02
N LEU A 399 46.93 -16.62 42.96
CA LEU A 399 45.60 -16.05 42.83
C LEU A 399 45.53 -15.05 41.67
N THR A 400 46.56 -14.22 41.50
CA THR A 400 46.63 -13.28 40.37
C THR A 400 46.89 -14.00 39.05
N ALA A 401 47.71 -15.05 39.02
CA ALA A 401 47.92 -15.88 37.84
C ALA A 401 46.63 -16.60 37.43
N LYS A 402 45.93 -17.26 38.36
CA LYS A 402 44.62 -17.89 38.11
C LYS A 402 43.59 -16.87 37.65
N ARG A 403 43.54 -15.69 38.28
CA ARG A 403 42.66 -14.59 37.84
C ARG A 403 42.97 -14.16 36.40
N ASN A 404 44.24 -13.97 36.06
CA ASN A 404 44.64 -13.58 34.70
C ASN A 404 44.29 -14.67 33.68
N GLU A 405 44.47 -15.95 34.03
CA GLU A 405 44.07 -17.08 33.19
C GLU A 405 42.55 -17.11 32.98
N PHE A 406 41.75 -16.91 34.04
CA PHE A 406 40.29 -16.82 33.92
C PHE A 406 39.83 -15.59 33.14
N GLU A 407 40.47 -14.44 33.31
CA GLU A 407 40.21 -13.25 32.52
C GLU A 407 40.51 -13.51 31.03
N GLN A 408 41.60 -14.22 30.71
CA GLN A 408 41.89 -14.65 29.33
C GLN A 408 40.84 -15.62 28.79
N GLN A 409 40.40 -16.59 29.59
CA GLN A 409 39.34 -17.53 29.21
C GLN A 409 38.03 -16.78 28.91
N LEU A 410 37.62 -15.84 29.77
CA LEU A 410 36.44 -14.99 29.57
C LEU A 410 36.58 -14.09 28.33
N VAL A 411 37.76 -13.54 28.06
CA VAL A 411 38.03 -12.76 26.84
C VAL A 411 37.94 -13.65 25.60
N SER A 412 38.49 -14.87 25.65
CA SER A 412 38.40 -15.83 24.54
C SER A 412 36.96 -16.28 24.28
N ALA A 413 36.19 -16.55 25.34
CA ALA A 413 34.77 -16.88 25.28
C ALA A 413 33.95 -15.69 24.74
N GLY A 414 34.26 -14.47 25.18
CA GLY A 414 33.67 -13.24 24.67
C GLY A 414 33.94 -13.05 23.18
N ARG A 415 35.18 -13.23 22.72
CA ARG A 415 35.52 -13.18 21.28
C ARG A 415 34.81 -14.26 20.47
N ASN A 416 34.68 -15.47 21.01
CA ASN A 416 33.96 -16.55 20.36
C ASN A 416 32.45 -16.25 20.27
N ALA A 417 31.86 -15.69 21.33
CA ALA A 417 30.47 -15.25 21.34
C ALA A 417 30.23 -14.06 20.39
N GLU A 418 31.16 -13.10 20.32
CA GLU A 418 31.11 -12.00 19.34
C GLU A 418 31.22 -12.52 17.91
N ALA A 419 32.10 -13.48 17.65
CA ALA A 419 32.22 -14.10 16.33
C ALA A 419 30.95 -14.89 15.96
N ALA A 420 30.35 -15.59 16.92
CA ALA A 420 29.07 -16.28 16.73
C ALA A 420 27.93 -15.28 16.47
N ALA A 421 27.85 -14.19 17.24
CA ALA A 421 26.87 -13.13 17.05
C ALA A 421 27.02 -12.43 15.69
N LYS A 422 28.26 -12.16 15.25
CA LYS A 422 28.54 -11.63 13.90
C LYS A 422 28.04 -12.59 12.82
N ARG A 423 28.38 -13.88 12.89
CA ARG A 423 27.88 -14.89 11.94
C ARG A 423 26.35 -14.95 11.90
N MET A 424 25.68 -14.86 13.05
CA MET A 424 24.21 -14.84 13.12
C MET A 424 23.62 -13.57 12.48
N ILE A 425 24.27 -12.42 12.67
CA ILE A 425 23.86 -11.17 12.02
C ILE A 425 24.08 -11.28 10.52
N ASP A 426 25.25 -11.74 10.09
CA ASP A 426 25.59 -11.91 8.67
C ASP A 426 24.58 -12.86 7.98
N GLU A 427 24.30 -14.02 8.58
CA GLU A 427 23.29 -14.99 8.10
C GLU A 427 21.89 -14.35 8.02
N ALA A 428 21.45 -13.62 9.05
CA ALA A 428 20.17 -12.92 9.03
C ALA A 428 20.14 -11.82 7.95
N THR A 429 21.24 -11.10 7.73
CA THR A 429 21.32 -10.08 6.67
C THR A 429 21.32 -10.68 5.28
N GLU A 430 21.95 -11.84 5.08
CA GLU A 430 21.92 -12.59 3.83
C GLU A 430 20.50 -13.08 3.53
N GLN A 431 19.82 -13.66 4.53
CA GLN A 431 18.42 -14.08 4.40
C GLN A 431 17.49 -12.89 4.08
N LEU A 432 17.69 -11.74 4.72
CA LEU A 432 16.94 -10.51 4.42
C LEU A 432 17.22 -9.99 3.00
N ALA A 433 18.47 -10.08 2.53
CA ALA A 433 18.83 -9.72 1.17
C ALA A 433 18.16 -10.65 0.15
N ASP A 434 18.17 -11.96 0.39
CA ASP A 434 17.48 -12.97 -0.42
C ASP A 434 15.96 -12.71 -0.48
N LEU A 435 15.32 -12.39 0.66
CA LEU A 435 13.90 -12.05 0.71
C LEU A 435 13.58 -10.78 -0.07
N ASN A 436 14.44 -9.76 0.03
CA ASN A 436 14.28 -8.52 -0.74
C ASN A 436 14.44 -8.79 -2.24
N GLN A 437 15.42 -9.61 -2.64
CA GLN A 437 15.60 -10.00 -4.04
C GLN A 437 14.38 -10.78 -4.57
N ARG A 438 13.83 -11.71 -3.78
CA ARG A 438 12.59 -12.42 -4.12
C ARG A 438 11.40 -11.47 -4.23
N SER A 439 11.30 -10.48 -3.34
CA SER A 439 10.27 -9.41 -3.41
C SER A 439 10.37 -8.63 -4.71
N GLU A 440 11.58 -8.20 -5.08
CA GLU A 440 11.82 -7.50 -6.33
C GLU A 440 11.50 -8.36 -7.55
N GLN A 441 11.87 -9.65 -7.52
CA GLN A 441 11.55 -10.58 -8.59
C GLN A 441 10.03 -10.70 -8.77
N VAL A 442 9.28 -10.92 -7.69
CA VAL A 442 7.80 -10.98 -7.75
C VAL A 442 7.22 -9.67 -8.24
N ARG A 443 7.73 -8.51 -7.80
CA ARG A 443 7.29 -7.20 -8.32
C ARG A 443 7.53 -7.06 -9.83
N ARG A 444 8.67 -7.55 -10.34
CA ARG A 444 8.97 -7.54 -11.78
C ARG A 444 8.05 -8.51 -12.53
N GLU A 445 7.78 -9.68 -11.98
CA GLU A 445 6.87 -10.68 -12.58
C GLU A 445 5.42 -10.18 -12.61
N SER A 446 4.89 -9.68 -11.50
CA SER A 446 3.59 -9.00 -11.42
C SER A 446 3.50 -7.82 -12.40
N GLY A 447 4.56 -7.03 -12.51
CA GLY A 447 4.65 -5.92 -13.47
C GLY A 447 4.62 -6.41 -14.93
N ARG A 448 5.28 -7.54 -15.24
CA ARG A 448 5.22 -8.17 -16.56
C ARG A 448 3.82 -8.68 -16.88
N VAL A 449 3.15 -9.35 -15.95
CA VAL A 449 1.76 -9.83 -16.13
C VAL A 449 0.82 -8.67 -16.47
N ALA A 450 0.91 -7.57 -15.72
CA ALA A 450 0.10 -6.37 -15.99
C ALA A 450 0.45 -5.71 -17.34
N ALA A 451 1.73 -5.65 -17.71
CA ALA A 451 2.17 -5.11 -19.00
C ALA A 451 1.72 -5.98 -20.19
N ASP A 452 1.84 -7.30 -20.07
CA ASP A 452 1.40 -8.25 -21.08
C ASP A 452 -0.13 -8.23 -21.25
N ALA A 453 -0.89 -8.08 -20.16
CA ALA A 453 -2.34 -7.91 -20.22
C ALA A 453 -2.73 -6.61 -20.92
N ARG A 454 -2.06 -5.48 -20.63
CA ARG A 454 -2.27 -4.21 -21.35
C ARG A 454 -1.97 -4.33 -22.84
N LYS A 455 -0.88 -5.04 -23.19
CA LYS A 455 -0.54 -5.29 -24.59
C LYS A 455 -1.61 -6.11 -25.30
N ARG A 456 -2.08 -7.21 -24.68
CA ARG A 456 -3.17 -8.03 -25.22
C ARG A 456 -4.48 -7.23 -25.35
N ALA A 457 -4.80 -6.39 -24.37
CA ALA A 457 -5.96 -5.48 -24.40
C ALA A 457 -5.87 -4.46 -25.57
N GLN A 458 -4.67 -3.94 -25.85
CA GLN A 458 -4.45 -3.09 -27.02
C GLN A 458 -4.61 -3.89 -28.33
N GLU A 459 -4.11 -5.12 -28.39
CA GLU A 459 -4.27 -6.00 -29.55
C GLU A 459 -5.74 -6.35 -29.81
N THR A 460 -6.56 -6.57 -28.77
CA THR A 460 -8.00 -6.82 -28.92
C THR A 460 -8.74 -5.59 -29.42
N ILE A 461 -8.44 -4.40 -28.89
CA ILE A 461 -9.02 -3.13 -29.39
C ILE A 461 -8.63 -2.91 -30.86
N GLN A 462 -7.35 -3.03 -31.21
CA GLN A 462 -6.90 -2.85 -32.60
C GLN A 462 -7.53 -3.88 -33.55
N ALA A 463 -7.71 -5.13 -33.12
CA ALA A 463 -8.38 -6.14 -33.94
C ALA A 463 -9.85 -5.78 -34.19
N ALA A 464 -10.55 -5.30 -33.16
CA ALA A 464 -11.93 -4.84 -33.25
C ALA A 464 -12.09 -3.59 -34.11
N GLU A 465 -11.18 -2.62 -34.00
CA GLU A 465 -11.13 -1.43 -34.86
C GLU A 465 -10.96 -1.80 -36.33
N ARG A 466 -10.06 -2.75 -36.64
CA ARG A 466 -9.88 -3.26 -38.01
C ARG A 466 -11.15 -3.97 -38.50
N GLN A 467 -11.80 -4.75 -37.66
CA GLN A 467 -13.06 -5.43 -38.00
C GLN A 467 -14.18 -4.42 -38.27
N ALA A 468 -14.32 -3.41 -37.42
CA ALA A 468 -15.28 -2.32 -37.59
C ALA A 468 -15.02 -1.52 -38.87
N ALA A 469 -13.76 -1.15 -39.14
CA ALA A 469 -13.37 -0.45 -40.36
C ALA A 469 -13.69 -1.27 -41.62
N ASN A 470 -13.37 -2.57 -41.61
CA ASN A 470 -13.70 -3.48 -42.73
C ASN A 470 -15.21 -3.61 -42.93
N LEU A 471 -16.01 -3.66 -41.86
CA LEU A 471 -17.47 -3.70 -41.94
C LEU A 471 -18.02 -2.41 -42.57
N LEU A 472 -17.59 -1.25 -42.08
CA LEU A 472 -17.99 0.04 -42.63
C LEU A 472 -17.59 0.18 -44.10
N GLU A 473 -16.37 -0.22 -44.47
CA GLU A 473 -15.92 -0.15 -45.84
C GLU A 473 -16.74 -1.07 -46.76
N ASN A 474 -17.00 -2.31 -46.34
CA ASN A 474 -17.80 -3.26 -47.12
C ASN A 474 -19.26 -2.80 -47.26
N SER A 475 -19.88 -2.33 -46.19
CA SER A 475 -21.26 -1.81 -46.22
C SER A 475 -21.37 -0.53 -47.07
N ASN A 476 -20.41 0.40 -46.97
CA ASN A 476 -20.35 1.58 -47.83
C ASN A 476 -20.15 1.21 -49.31
N ARG A 477 -19.33 0.19 -49.59
CA ARG A 477 -19.14 -0.33 -50.95
C ARG A 477 -20.45 -0.91 -51.49
N GLN A 478 -21.13 -1.73 -50.70
CA GLN A 478 -22.43 -2.32 -51.07
C GLN A 478 -23.51 -1.24 -51.30
N ALA A 479 -23.59 -0.23 -50.43
CA ALA A 479 -24.52 0.90 -50.59
C ALA A 479 -24.25 1.66 -51.90
N ARG A 480 -22.98 1.93 -52.23
CA ARG A 480 -22.59 2.59 -53.48
C ARG A 480 -22.87 1.74 -54.72
N GLU A 481 -22.60 0.44 -54.67
CA GLU A 481 -22.91 -0.48 -55.76
C GLU A 481 -24.41 -0.55 -56.02
N ARG A 482 -25.22 -0.62 -54.95
CA ARG A 482 -26.67 -0.64 -55.07
C ARG A 482 -27.25 0.68 -55.56
N ALA A 483 -26.73 1.81 -55.08
CA ALA A 483 -27.11 3.14 -55.55
C ALA A 483 -26.80 3.30 -57.05
N ARG A 484 -25.61 2.89 -57.50
CA ARG A 484 -25.26 2.87 -58.93
C ARG A 484 -26.22 2.00 -59.75
N GLU A 485 -26.55 0.80 -59.27
CA GLU A 485 -27.48 -0.09 -59.96
C GLU A 485 -28.88 0.53 -60.10
N LEU A 486 -29.36 1.21 -59.05
CA LEU A 486 -30.65 1.92 -59.08
C LEU A 486 -30.61 3.16 -59.98
N GLU A 487 -29.52 3.95 -59.95
CA GLU A 487 -29.32 5.07 -60.88
C GLU A 487 -29.31 4.61 -62.34
N ASP A 488 -28.65 3.49 -62.64
CA ASP A 488 -28.61 2.94 -64.00
C ASP A 488 -29.98 2.42 -64.43
N ARG A 489 -30.79 1.85 -63.53
CA ARG A 489 -32.20 1.50 -63.81
C ARG A 489 -33.03 2.74 -64.12
N ALA A 490 -32.95 3.78 -63.29
CA ALA A 490 -33.65 5.04 -63.51
C ALA A 490 -33.25 5.66 -64.86
N ARG A 491 -31.95 5.69 -65.20
CA ARG A 491 -31.46 6.15 -66.52
C ARG A 491 -32.02 5.33 -67.68
N ASN A 492 -32.14 4.01 -67.51
CA ASN A 492 -32.68 3.15 -68.55
C ASN A 492 -34.19 3.37 -68.76
N GLU A 493 -34.94 3.58 -67.68
CA GLU A 493 -36.37 3.89 -67.70
C GLU A 493 -36.62 5.26 -68.33
N THR A 494 -35.85 6.30 -67.96
CA THR A 494 -35.96 7.62 -68.59
C THR A 494 -35.58 7.56 -70.06
N ALA A 495 -34.52 6.85 -70.44
CA ALA A 495 -34.15 6.65 -71.84
C ALA A 495 -35.22 5.86 -72.62
N GLN A 496 -35.93 4.93 -71.98
CA GLN A 496 -37.06 4.24 -72.58
C GLN A 496 -38.26 5.16 -72.79
N ALA A 497 -38.57 6.01 -71.81
CA ALA A 497 -39.59 7.05 -71.93
C ALA A 497 -39.25 8.05 -73.04
N GLU A 498 -38.00 8.53 -73.12
CA GLU A 498 -37.52 9.40 -74.19
C GLU A 498 -37.70 8.77 -75.58
N ARG A 499 -37.36 7.49 -75.74
CA ARG A 499 -37.59 6.76 -76.99
C ARG A 499 -39.07 6.72 -77.38
N ARG A 500 -39.97 6.42 -76.43
CA ARG A 500 -41.42 6.45 -76.66
C ARG A 500 -41.92 7.86 -77.03
N LEU A 501 -41.37 8.90 -76.41
CA LEU A 501 -41.71 10.29 -76.75
C LEU A 501 -41.27 10.66 -78.16
N VAL A 502 -40.11 10.16 -78.60
CA VAL A 502 -39.66 10.32 -80.00
C VAL A 502 -40.61 9.60 -80.95
N GLU A 503 -41.01 8.36 -80.65
CA GLU A 503 -41.99 7.61 -81.45
C GLU A 503 -43.32 8.37 -81.57
N ILE A 504 -43.89 8.86 -80.45
CA ILE A 504 -45.13 9.64 -80.46
C ILE A 504 -44.98 10.97 -81.21
N ARG A 505 -43.82 11.63 -81.12
CA ARG A 505 -43.53 12.85 -81.89
C ARG A 505 -43.44 12.56 -83.38
N ASP A 506 -42.79 11.48 -83.77
CA ASP A 506 -42.67 11.06 -85.17
C ASP A 506 -44.05 10.69 -85.74
N GLU A 507 -44.89 9.96 -84.98
CA GLU A 507 -46.28 9.67 -85.35
C GLU A 507 -47.11 10.95 -85.51
N ARG A 508 -46.98 11.90 -84.58
CA ARG A 508 -47.63 13.22 -84.68
C ARG A 508 -47.18 13.97 -85.93
N ASP A 509 -45.89 13.99 -86.23
CA ASP A 509 -45.33 14.70 -87.38
C ASP A 509 -45.71 14.02 -88.70
N GLN A 510 -45.83 12.69 -88.72
CA GLN A 510 -46.40 11.94 -89.85
C GLN A 510 -47.89 12.28 -90.06
N ILE A 511 -48.69 12.35 -89.00
CA ILE A 511 -50.11 12.74 -89.07
C ILE A 511 -50.23 14.20 -89.56
N ALA A 512 -49.43 15.12 -89.02
CA ALA A 512 -49.40 16.52 -89.44
C ALA A 512 -48.98 16.65 -90.91
N GLY A 513 -47.95 15.91 -91.34
CA GLY A 513 -47.50 15.86 -92.71
C GLY A 513 -48.54 15.27 -93.68
N TYR A 514 -49.28 14.25 -93.27
CA TYR A 514 -50.38 13.67 -94.06
C TYR A 514 -51.53 14.65 -94.26
N LEU A 515 -51.88 15.43 -93.24
CA LEU A 515 -52.91 16.47 -93.33
C LEU A 515 -52.47 17.63 -94.23
N GLU A 516 -51.21 18.05 -94.14
CA GLU A 516 -50.65 19.08 -95.02
C GLU A 516 -50.57 18.58 -96.48
N GLN A 517 -50.21 17.32 -96.71
CA GLN A 517 -50.27 16.69 -98.03
C GLN A 517 -51.71 16.67 -98.58
N MET A 518 -52.70 16.30 -97.75
CA MET A 518 -54.11 16.39 -98.15
C MET A 518 -54.46 17.85 -98.49
N ARG A 519 -54.15 18.81 -97.62
CA ARG A 519 -54.40 20.24 -97.84
C ARG A 519 -53.76 20.78 -99.12
N THR A 520 -52.55 20.35 -99.45
CA THR A 520 -51.81 20.74 -100.66
C THR A 520 -52.44 20.15 -101.93
N VAL A 521 -52.85 18.88 -101.90
CA VAL A 521 -53.61 18.24 -102.98
C VAL A 521 -54.96 18.93 -103.18
N PHE A 522 -55.61 19.40 -102.10
CA PHE A 522 -56.84 20.19 -102.16
C PHE A 522 -56.64 21.60 -102.76
N GLN A 523 -55.51 22.26 -102.48
CA GLN A 523 -55.17 23.56 -103.08
C GLN A 523 -54.86 23.45 -104.58
N GLN A 524 -54.24 22.35 -105.04
CA GLN A 524 -53.99 22.10 -106.46
C GLN A 524 -55.28 21.94 -107.30
N LEU A 525 -56.42 21.64 -106.67
CA LEU A 525 -57.73 21.53 -107.34
C LEU A 525 -58.48 22.88 -107.47
N ASN A 526 -57.88 23.99 -107.02
CA ASN A 526 -58.37 25.38 -107.20
C ASN A 526 -59.85 25.61 -106.81
N LEU A 527 -60.29 25.04 -105.68
CA LEU A 527 -61.56 25.39 -105.03
C LEU A 527 -61.36 26.53 -104.00
N PRO A 528 -62.31 27.47 -103.87
CA PRO A 528 -62.23 28.55 -102.89
C PRO A 528 -62.31 27.98 -101.46
N ALA A 529 -61.30 28.29 -100.65
CA ALA A 529 -61.25 27.89 -99.24
C ALA A 529 -62.35 28.59 -98.43
N PRO A 530 -63.07 27.88 -97.54
CA PRO A 530 -63.85 28.54 -96.51
C PRO A 530 -62.91 29.24 -95.52
N ALA A 531 -63.24 30.49 -95.17
CA ALA A 531 -62.53 31.26 -94.17
C ALA A 531 -62.78 30.65 -92.78
N PHE A 532 -61.80 29.92 -92.27
CA PHE A 532 -61.74 29.53 -90.86
C PHE A 532 -60.80 30.47 -90.12
N THR A 533 -61.34 31.14 -89.11
CA THR A 533 -60.60 31.88 -88.11
C THR A 533 -59.84 30.89 -87.22
N GLU A 534 -58.51 30.94 -87.29
CA GLU A 534 -57.64 30.30 -86.31
C GLU A 534 -57.98 30.81 -84.90
N PRO A 535 -58.22 29.95 -83.90
CA PRO A 535 -58.06 30.37 -82.53
C PRO A 535 -56.56 30.52 -82.29
N SER A 536 -56.15 31.78 -82.08
CA SER A 536 -54.86 32.20 -81.55
C SER A 536 -54.34 31.22 -80.52
N ALA A 537 -53.19 30.62 -80.80
CA ALA A 537 -52.37 29.94 -79.80
C ALA A 537 -52.03 30.97 -78.70
N ALA A 538 -52.75 30.91 -77.59
CA ALA A 538 -52.34 31.55 -76.36
C ALA A 538 -51.14 30.78 -75.83
N THR A 539 -49.96 31.34 -76.08
CA THR A 539 -48.70 31.00 -75.44
C THR A 539 -48.85 31.22 -73.94
N ALA A 540 -49.01 30.15 -73.16
CA ALA A 540 -48.83 30.19 -71.71
C ALA A 540 -47.36 29.87 -71.40
N SER A 541 -46.53 30.89 -71.53
CA SER A 541 -45.34 31.10 -70.69
C SER A 541 -45.82 32.08 -69.59
N SER A 542 -45.48 31.98 -68.31
CA SER A 542 -44.31 31.44 -67.66
C SER A 542 -44.53 31.46 -66.13
N ASP A 543 -43.58 30.84 -65.41
CA ASP A 543 -43.12 31.17 -64.06
C ASP A 543 -44.05 30.93 -62.86
N ALA A 544 -43.89 29.74 -62.26
CA ALA A 544 -44.09 29.57 -60.83
C ALA A 544 -42.70 29.62 -60.16
N GLU A 545 -42.35 30.79 -59.64
CA GLU A 545 -41.20 30.96 -58.75
C GLU A 545 -41.45 30.20 -57.45
N GLU A 546 -40.43 29.44 -57.09
CA GLU A 546 -40.22 28.70 -55.86
C GLU A 546 -39.92 29.71 -54.74
N SER A 547 -40.86 29.93 -53.83
CA SER A 547 -40.62 30.68 -52.59
C SER A 547 -40.22 29.72 -51.49
N ASP A 548 -38.91 29.64 -51.24
CA ASP A 548 -38.32 29.11 -50.02
C ASP A 548 -38.81 29.92 -48.81
N ALA A 549 -39.45 29.24 -47.87
CA ALA A 549 -39.92 29.79 -46.62
C ALA A 549 -39.61 28.80 -45.49
N THR A 550 -38.38 28.86 -44.99
CA THR A 550 -38.02 28.30 -43.69
C THR A 550 -38.69 29.12 -42.58
N ALA A 551 -39.65 28.52 -41.89
CA ALA A 551 -40.07 28.95 -40.55
C ALA A 551 -40.43 27.73 -39.70
N SER A 552 -39.68 27.51 -38.63
CA SER A 552 -40.26 27.06 -37.37
C SER A 552 -39.45 27.63 -36.20
N GLU A 553 -40.10 28.55 -35.51
CA GLU A 553 -40.14 28.75 -34.05
C GLU A 553 -40.06 27.42 -33.27
N ALA A 554 -39.83 27.33 -31.95
CA ALA A 554 -39.23 28.14 -30.90
C ALA A 554 -39.44 27.32 -29.59
N ILE A 555 -38.70 27.67 -28.52
CA ILE A 555 -39.04 27.45 -27.09
C ILE A 555 -38.89 26.03 -26.52
N GLU A 556 -37.95 25.84 -25.58
CA GLU A 556 -38.28 25.76 -24.14
C GLU A 556 -37.02 25.90 -23.28
N ALA A 557 -37.21 26.62 -22.18
CA ALA A 557 -36.24 26.88 -21.13
C ALA A 557 -36.36 25.83 -20.02
N ASP A 558 -35.26 25.51 -19.33
CA ASP A 558 -35.32 25.32 -17.89
C ASP A 558 -33.97 25.60 -17.22
N ALA A 559 -34.04 25.85 -15.92
CA ALA A 559 -33.27 26.79 -15.13
C ALA A 559 -32.14 26.17 -14.29
N SER A 560 -31.50 27.08 -13.54
CA SER A 560 -30.68 26.89 -12.32
C SER A 560 -29.22 26.46 -12.58
N ASP A 561 -28.20 26.89 -11.84
CA ASP A 561 -28.16 27.53 -10.53
C ASP A 561 -26.80 28.25 -10.34
N ALA A 562 -26.80 29.15 -9.36
CA ALA A 562 -25.75 29.89 -8.66
C ALA A 562 -24.27 29.51 -8.83
N THR A 563 -23.38 30.51 -8.82
CA THR A 563 -22.74 30.96 -7.55
C THR A 563 -21.71 32.06 -7.78
N THR A 564 -21.89 33.10 -6.99
CA THR A 564 -21.17 34.35 -6.83
C THR A 564 -19.69 34.16 -6.43
N ARG A 565 -18.79 34.83 -7.15
CA ARG A 565 -17.44 35.18 -6.66
C ARG A 565 -17.56 36.27 -5.62
N ASN A 566 -17.06 36.03 -4.41
CA ASN A 566 -16.51 37.10 -3.60
C ASN A 566 -15.35 36.59 -2.75
N GLY A 567 -14.23 37.28 -2.83
CA GLY A 567 -13.00 36.95 -2.11
C GLY A 567 -13.03 37.47 -0.68
N VAL A 568 -12.42 36.69 0.21
CA VAL A 568 -12.01 37.12 1.56
C VAL A 568 -10.64 36.51 1.85
N ALA A 569 -9.78 37.35 2.41
CA ALA A 569 -8.43 37.05 2.86
C ALA A 569 -8.40 36.39 4.25
N ALA A 570 -7.39 35.53 4.48
CA ALA A 570 -6.82 35.10 5.76
C ALA A 570 -5.43 34.49 5.41
N GLN A 571 -4.30 35.01 5.91
CA GLN A 571 -3.64 34.67 7.20
C GLN A 571 -3.30 33.16 7.30
N ASP A 572 -2.10 32.68 7.62
CA ASP A 572 -0.85 33.24 8.13
C ASP A 572 0.27 32.23 7.75
N ASP A 573 1.42 32.71 7.27
CA ASP A 573 2.66 31.93 7.12
C ASP A 573 3.71 32.54 8.06
N ALA A 574 4.24 31.75 9.00
CA ALA A 574 5.52 31.99 9.65
C ALA A 574 6.04 30.70 10.33
N ASP A 575 6.94 30.03 9.62
CA ASP A 575 7.96 29.14 10.19
C ASP A 575 9.00 29.96 10.98
N GLU A 576 9.33 29.56 12.20
CA GLU A 576 10.70 29.72 12.71
C GLU A 576 11.01 28.66 13.79
N GLN A 577 11.83 27.68 13.39
CA GLN A 577 12.49 26.71 14.25
C GLN A 577 13.74 27.36 14.87
N LEU A 578 13.85 27.38 16.19
CA LEU A 578 15.14 27.55 16.89
C LEU A 578 15.24 26.60 18.09
N VAL A 579 16.11 25.62 17.86
CA VAL A 579 16.86 24.72 18.73
C VAL A 579 17.07 25.22 20.17
N SER A 580 16.79 24.35 21.15
CA SER A 580 17.42 24.37 22.46
C SER A 580 17.59 22.93 22.98
N ASP A 581 18.74 22.34 22.67
CA ASP A 581 19.39 21.32 23.50
C ASP A 581 20.29 22.07 24.51
N ASP A 582 20.25 21.69 25.79
CA ASP A 582 21.43 21.21 26.55
C ASP A 582 21.06 21.06 28.05
N GLU A 583 20.85 19.82 28.48
CA GLU A 583 20.91 19.40 29.88
C GLU A 583 22.31 18.84 30.16
N GLY A 584 22.92 19.28 31.27
CA GLY A 584 23.74 18.41 32.10
C GLY A 584 25.26 18.51 31.97
N ALA A 585 25.88 19.22 32.92
CA ALA A 585 27.02 18.80 33.75
C ALA A 585 27.83 20.03 34.21
N VAL A 586 28.13 20.11 35.51
CA VAL A 586 29.51 20.12 36.06
C VAL A 586 29.37 20.16 37.59
N ASP A 587 29.65 19.01 38.20
CA ASP A 587 30.04 18.86 39.59
C ASP A 587 31.57 19.08 39.67
N GLY A 588 32.04 19.81 40.67
CA GLY A 588 33.48 20.08 40.85
C GLY A 588 33.80 21.32 41.69
N GLY A 589 34.02 21.11 43.00
CA GLY A 589 34.55 22.15 43.88
C GLY A 589 34.97 21.60 45.25
N ALA A 590 36.29 21.50 45.45
CA ALA A 590 36.97 20.83 46.56
C ALA A 590 37.04 21.62 47.89
N ALA A 591 37.09 20.90 49.01
CA ALA A 591 37.71 21.29 50.30
C ALA A 591 37.93 19.97 51.10
N GLU A 592 39.15 19.43 51.24
CA GLU A 592 40.23 19.81 52.18
C GLU A 592 39.94 19.40 53.64
N GLU A 593 40.47 18.24 54.07
CA GLU A 593 41.13 18.04 55.38
C GLU A 593 41.57 16.57 55.54
N ARG A 594 42.89 16.31 55.49
CA ARG A 594 43.52 15.11 56.04
C ARG A 594 44.68 15.54 56.93
N ALA A 595 44.47 15.42 58.24
CA ALA A 595 45.51 15.51 59.26
C ALA A 595 45.57 14.17 60.01
N LYS A 596 46.73 13.50 59.94
CA LYS A 596 47.42 12.70 60.99
C LYS A 596 48.33 11.66 60.35
N ALA A 597 49.62 11.95 60.39
CA ALA A 597 50.69 10.99 60.64
C ALA A 597 51.63 11.66 61.65
#